data_AF-A0A969T4G7-F1
#
_entry.id   AF-A0A969T4G7-F1
#
_cell.length_a   1.000
_cell.length_b   1.000
_cell.length_c   1.000
_cell.angle_alpha   90.00
_cell.angle_beta   90.00
_cell.angle_gamma   90.00
#
_symmetry.space_group_name_H-M   'P 1'
#
loop_
_entity.id
_entity.type
_entity.pdbx_description
1 polymer ?
#
loop_
_entity_poly.entity_id
_entity_poly.type
_entity_poly.pdbx_seq_one_letter_code
_entity_poly.pdbx_strand_id
1 'polypeptide(L)'
;MAWKPAISGFVKILIISAQQFYSTTFSSLIFTSILFSILLYFNVESVSSLIGYKENSDYVLLLGLTIALDAVSAVPFAKLRIENRARLFAIIKFINIGINIALNLFFLLIVPNFFSDNNFFYKYFFDGRDVGYIFLSNFLASLLTILLLLPQVLQAFKPYVVDFKLLKRIFIYSYPLLFAGIAGMMSENLDRILLKYFIVTPDKLIELVHRVVLLPAWLYDSNQYVMHQVGIYGANVKLAVIMTLSIQAYRYAAEPFFFNYSSKTDSKLLYAKVMKYFILFGLSVFLGVTLFIDYAKHFINSSYHEGLYVVPILLISKLFFGIIFNLSIWYKLTNKTHYGALLAFIGAFVSIFLNVLLIPRIGYLGCAWASLAAYVAMTLISFALLRKHFPINYDLKGIFLYFFAAFTFYAVNIYFKESYRILPILNFLFIMSFVFLFIKREQINIKSLAKSLIRR
;
A
#
# COMPACT_ATOMS: atom_id res chain seq x y z
N MET A 1 16.34 3.54 27.54
CA MET A 1 17.74 3.49 27.07
C MET A 1 17.97 2.30 26.11
N ALA A 2 17.12 2.15 25.07
CA ALA A 2 17.05 0.91 24.26
C ALA A 2 17.31 1.12 22.75
N TRP A 3 18.00 2.20 22.37
CA TRP A 3 18.38 2.49 20.98
C TRP A 3 19.80 2.04 20.62
N LYS A 4 20.54 1.42 21.55
CA LYS A 4 21.99 1.20 21.44
C LYS A 4 22.50 0.12 20.45
N PRO A 5 21.76 -0.91 20.00
CA PRO A 5 22.36 -1.91 19.11
C PRO A 5 22.43 -1.50 17.63
N ALA A 6 21.59 -0.56 17.17
CA ALA A 6 21.72 0.03 15.83
C ALA A 6 22.89 1.04 15.74
N ILE A 7 23.51 1.34 16.89
CA ILE A 7 24.54 2.36 17.03
C ILE A 7 25.93 1.84 16.65
N SER A 8 26.20 0.52 16.56
CA SER A 8 27.56 0.04 16.24
C SER A 8 28.00 0.34 14.79
N GLY A 9 27.09 0.33 13.82
CA GLY A 9 27.32 0.85 12.46
C GLY A 9 27.27 2.39 12.40
N PHE A 10 26.52 3.01 13.30
CA PHE A 10 26.33 4.45 13.43
C PHE A 10 27.52 5.14 14.15
N VAL A 11 28.31 4.44 14.96
CA VAL A 11 29.47 5.01 15.70
C VAL A 11 30.65 5.30 14.77
N LYS A 12 30.75 4.64 13.61
CA LYS A 12 31.70 5.06 12.57
C LYS A 12 31.23 6.28 11.75
N ILE A 13 29.98 6.73 11.93
CA ILE A 13 29.43 7.97 11.36
C ILE A 13 29.71 9.17 12.28
N LEU A 14 30.07 8.92 13.55
CA LEU A 14 30.19 9.93 14.61
C LEU A 14 31.39 10.89 14.52
N ILE A 15 32.19 10.84 13.44
CA ILE A 15 33.22 11.85 13.13
C ILE A 15 32.73 12.84 12.04
N ILE A 16 31.58 12.57 11.40
CA ILE A 16 30.99 13.44 10.39
C ILE A 16 29.98 14.37 11.06
N SER A 17 30.04 15.68 10.79
CA SER A 17 29.04 16.59 11.31
C SER A 17 27.67 16.25 10.72
N ALA A 18 26.60 16.26 11.53
CA ALA A 18 25.24 15.97 11.06
C ALA A 18 24.85 16.83 9.83
N GLN A 19 25.42 18.03 9.75
CA GLN A 19 25.28 18.95 8.64
C GLN A 19 26.00 18.48 7.36
N GLN A 20 27.22 17.93 7.45
CA GLN A 20 27.92 17.32 6.30
C GLN A 20 27.14 16.13 5.74
N PHE A 21 26.58 15.28 6.62
CA PHE A 21 25.74 14.16 6.21
C PHE A 21 24.49 14.65 5.47
N TYR A 22 23.81 15.65 6.01
CA TYR A 22 22.62 16.26 5.39
C TYR A 22 22.96 16.89 4.03
N SER A 23 24.00 17.72 3.96
CA SER A 23 24.45 18.40 2.74
C SER A 23 24.86 17.42 1.64
N THR A 24 25.66 16.40 1.98
CA THR A 24 26.10 15.35 1.03
C THR A 24 24.93 14.55 0.49
N THR A 25 24.02 14.08 1.37
CA THR A 25 22.86 13.27 0.97
C THR A 25 21.90 14.06 0.09
N PHE A 26 21.60 15.30 0.49
CA PHE A 26 20.66 16.15 -0.21
C PHE A 26 21.20 16.59 -1.59
N SER A 27 22.47 16.98 -1.66
CA SER A 27 23.11 17.36 -2.93
C SER A 27 23.16 16.20 -3.92
N SER A 28 23.47 14.99 -3.44
CA SER A 28 23.44 13.78 -4.27
C SER A 28 22.04 13.46 -4.79
N LEU A 29 21.00 13.64 -3.98
CA LEU A 29 19.60 13.42 -4.41
C LEU A 29 19.13 14.46 -5.41
N ILE A 30 19.47 15.74 -5.22
CA ILE A 30 19.17 16.78 -6.21
C ILE A 30 19.85 16.46 -7.53
N PHE A 31 21.15 16.14 -7.50
CA PHE A 31 21.90 15.82 -8.70
C PHE A 31 21.30 14.63 -9.44
N THR A 32 21.02 13.52 -8.73
CA THR A 32 20.42 12.32 -9.34
C THR A 32 18.99 12.55 -9.84
N SER A 33 18.19 13.38 -9.15
CA SER A 33 16.82 13.70 -9.56
C SER A 33 16.80 14.63 -10.78
N ILE A 34 17.70 15.61 -10.86
CA ILE A 34 17.87 16.46 -12.05
C ILE A 34 18.36 15.61 -13.23
N LEU A 35 19.36 14.77 -13.02
CA LEU A 35 19.87 13.86 -14.06
C LEU A 35 18.77 12.94 -14.57
N PHE A 36 17.97 12.35 -13.67
CA PHE A 36 16.82 11.53 -14.02
C PHE A 36 15.79 12.30 -14.84
N SER A 37 15.41 13.51 -14.41
CA SER A 37 14.46 14.36 -15.14
C SER A 37 14.95 14.75 -16.54
N ILE A 38 16.24 15.08 -16.69
CA ILE A 38 16.86 15.39 -17.98
C ILE A 38 16.85 14.17 -18.89
N LEU A 39 17.31 13.02 -18.39
CA LEU A 39 17.34 11.78 -19.16
C LEU A 39 15.93 11.33 -19.56
N LEU A 40 14.95 11.50 -18.69
CA LEU A 40 13.55 11.20 -18.97
C LEU A 40 12.97 12.12 -20.03
N TYR A 41 13.25 13.43 -19.94
CA TYR A 41 12.76 14.41 -20.92
C TYR A 41 13.25 14.07 -22.34
N PHE A 42 14.54 13.75 -22.51
CA PHE A 42 15.10 13.38 -23.81
C PHE A 42 14.66 12.01 -24.32
N ASN A 43 14.28 11.08 -23.44
CA ASN A 43 13.88 9.72 -23.82
C ASN A 43 12.38 9.45 -23.60
N VAL A 44 11.54 10.49 -23.46
CA VAL A 44 10.15 10.34 -23.04
C VAL A 44 9.35 9.47 -24.00
N GLU A 45 9.59 9.56 -25.31
CA GLU A 45 8.91 8.75 -26.33
C GLU A 45 9.31 7.27 -26.27
N SER A 46 10.61 7.00 -26.08
CA SER A 46 11.12 5.63 -25.91
C SER A 46 10.58 4.99 -24.63
N VAL A 47 10.50 5.76 -23.54
CA VAL A 47 9.96 5.29 -22.27
C VAL A 47 8.44 5.11 -22.36
N SER A 48 7.71 6.03 -22.99
CA SER A 48 6.26 5.95 -23.12
C SER A 48 5.83 4.78 -24.01
N SER A 49 6.58 4.51 -25.09
CA SER A 49 6.35 3.32 -25.93
C SER A 49 6.62 2.02 -25.18
N LEU A 50 7.70 1.94 -24.39
CA LEU A 50 8.04 0.76 -23.59
C LEU A 50 6.96 0.43 -22.53
N ILE A 51 6.37 1.45 -21.90
CA ILE A 51 5.33 1.28 -20.86
C ILE A 51 3.92 1.13 -21.49
N GLY A 52 3.80 1.22 -22.82
CA GLY A 52 2.52 1.12 -23.52
C GLY A 52 1.59 2.32 -23.28
N TYR A 53 2.15 3.54 -23.33
CA TYR A 53 1.47 4.83 -23.26
C TYR A 53 1.99 5.77 -24.37
N LYS A 54 2.27 5.25 -25.57
CA LYS A 54 2.90 6.00 -26.67
C LYS A 54 2.16 7.30 -27.02
N GLU A 55 0.84 7.27 -27.02
CA GLU A 55 -0.02 8.44 -27.32
C GLU A 55 -0.10 9.46 -26.17
N ASN A 56 0.41 9.09 -24.99
CA ASN A 56 0.30 9.88 -23.76
C ASN A 56 1.68 10.09 -23.09
N SER A 57 2.67 10.50 -23.88
CA SER A 57 4.04 10.80 -23.41
C SER A 57 4.06 11.86 -22.31
N ASP A 58 3.16 12.86 -22.37
CA ASP A 58 3.02 13.92 -21.37
C ASP A 58 2.74 13.36 -19.96
N TYR A 59 1.96 12.28 -19.85
CA TYR A 59 1.63 11.68 -18.55
C TYR A 59 2.86 11.01 -17.92
N VAL A 60 3.67 10.37 -18.74
CA VAL A 60 4.92 9.73 -18.32
C VAL A 60 5.90 10.78 -17.83
N LEU A 61 5.99 11.92 -18.54
CA LEU A 61 6.83 13.04 -18.12
C LEU A 61 6.37 13.63 -16.79
N LEU A 62 5.08 13.96 -16.63
CA LEU A 62 4.52 14.50 -15.39
C LEU A 62 4.72 13.56 -14.21
N LEU A 63 4.48 12.26 -14.41
CA LEU A 63 4.71 11.23 -13.38
C LEU A 63 6.18 11.16 -12.98
N GLY A 64 7.10 11.14 -13.95
CA GLY A 64 8.52 11.08 -13.66
C GLY A 64 9.04 12.34 -12.94
N LEU A 65 8.61 13.52 -13.36
CA LEU A 65 8.94 14.77 -12.66
C LEU A 65 8.37 14.79 -11.24
N THR A 66 7.17 14.24 -11.03
CA THR A 66 6.58 14.10 -9.70
C THR A 66 7.43 13.19 -8.81
N ILE A 67 7.86 12.04 -9.33
CA ILE A 67 8.76 11.10 -8.61
C ILE A 67 10.08 11.78 -8.24
N ALA A 68 10.64 12.59 -9.14
CA ALA A 68 11.87 13.34 -8.87
C ALA A 68 11.69 14.35 -7.73
N LEU A 69 10.59 15.11 -7.73
CA LEU A 69 10.27 16.06 -6.67
C LEU A 69 10.03 15.35 -5.32
N ASP A 70 9.30 14.24 -5.33
CA ASP A 70 9.03 13.45 -4.13
C ASP A 70 10.32 12.86 -3.54
N ALA A 71 11.24 12.39 -4.38
CA ALA A 71 12.56 11.90 -3.97
C ALA A 71 13.39 13.00 -3.29
N VAL A 72 13.44 14.22 -3.85
CA VAL A 72 14.12 15.36 -3.24
C VAL A 72 13.47 15.74 -1.91
N SER A 73 12.14 15.69 -1.81
CA SER A 73 11.41 16.06 -0.59
C SER A 73 11.67 15.11 0.59
N ALA A 74 12.08 13.86 0.33
CA ALA A 74 12.25 12.83 1.35
C ALA A 74 13.27 13.20 2.44
N VAL A 75 14.38 13.85 2.08
CA VAL A 75 15.45 14.22 3.01
C VAL A 75 15.07 15.41 3.91
N PRO A 76 14.51 16.52 3.40
CA PRO A 76 13.95 17.59 4.25
C PRO A 76 12.87 17.07 5.22
N PHE A 77 11.99 16.17 4.77
CA PHE A 77 11.01 15.53 5.64
C PHE A 77 11.65 14.67 6.74
N ALA A 78 12.71 13.93 6.41
CA ALA A 78 13.47 13.17 7.40
C ALA A 78 14.13 14.10 8.43
N LYS A 79 14.70 15.24 7.99
CA LYS A 79 15.27 16.26 8.89
C LYS A 79 14.22 16.81 9.85
N LEU A 80 13.04 17.17 9.38
CA LEU A 80 11.94 17.64 10.24
C LEU A 80 11.54 16.63 11.32
N ARG A 81 11.59 15.33 11.01
CA ARG A 81 11.32 14.27 11.99
C ARG A 81 12.42 14.15 13.03
N ILE A 82 13.68 14.23 12.62
CA ILE A 82 14.84 14.15 13.52
C ILE A 82 14.89 15.37 14.47
N GLU A 83 14.53 16.54 13.97
CA GLU A 83 14.44 17.78 14.75
C GLU A 83 13.17 17.89 15.62
N ASN A 84 12.37 16.81 15.71
CA ASN A 84 11.09 16.78 16.43
C ASN A 84 10.07 17.85 15.98
N ARG A 85 10.19 18.37 14.76
CA ARG A 85 9.23 19.35 14.17
C ARG A 85 8.05 18.62 13.52
N ALA A 86 7.43 17.69 14.24
CA ALA A 86 6.36 16.82 13.74
C ALA A 86 5.12 17.60 13.27
N ARG A 87 4.81 18.74 13.91
CA ARG A 87 3.69 19.61 13.50
C ARG A 87 3.89 20.17 12.09
N LEU A 88 5.08 20.73 11.82
CA LEU A 88 5.40 21.26 10.49
C LEU A 88 5.43 20.15 9.42
N PHE A 89 6.00 18.99 9.76
CA PHE A 89 5.95 17.80 8.91
C PHE A 89 4.50 17.45 8.52
N ALA A 90 3.60 17.39 9.50
CA ALA A 90 2.20 17.04 9.28
C ALA A 90 1.46 18.11 8.47
N ILE A 91 1.62 19.39 8.81
CA ILE A 91 0.99 20.52 8.10
C ILE A 91 1.35 20.49 6.62
N ILE A 92 2.64 20.35 6.27
CA ILE A 92 3.07 20.33 4.87
C ILE A 92 2.46 19.13 4.12
N LYS A 93 2.39 17.94 4.76
CA LYS A 93 1.76 16.76 4.16
C LYS A 93 0.24 16.93 3.97
N PHE A 94 -0.45 17.54 4.93
CA PHE A 94 -1.89 17.84 4.80
C PHE A 94 -2.15 18.91 3.73
N ILE A 95 -1.30 19.92 3.62
CA ILE A 95 -1.39 20.92 2.55
C ILE A 95 -1.20 20.25 1.18
N ASN A 96 -0.22 19.37 1.01
CA ASN A 96 -0.04 18.59 -0.23
C ASN A 96 -1.29 17.80 -0.60
N ILE A 97 -1.87 17.04 0.34
CA ILE A 97 -3.08 16.25 0.10
C ILE A 97 -4.26 17.18 -0.22
N GLY A 98 -4.44 18.26 0.54
CA GLY A 98 -5.52 19.22 0.34
C GLY A 98 -5.46 19.90 -1.03
N ILE A 99 -4.27 20.33 -1.45
CA ILE A 99 -4.04 20.91 -2.78
C ILE A 99 -4.29 19.87 -3.87
N ASN A 100 -3.78 18.65 -3.72
CA ASN A 100 -4.01 17.58 -4.70
C ASN A 100 -5.50 17.32 -4.90
N ILE A 101 -6.27 17.20 -3.82
CA ILE A 101 -7.73 17.00 -3.87
C ILE A 101 -8.42 18.24 -4.46
N ALA A 102 -8.06 19.44 -4.02
CA ALA A 102 -8.67 20.67 -4.51
C ALA A 102 -8.44 20.87 -6.01
N LEU A 103 -7.22 20.62 -6.51
CA LEU A 103 -6.91 20.69 -7.93
C LEU A 103 -7.63 19.59 -8.73
N ASN A 104 -7.70 18.37 -8.21
CA ASN A 104 -8.46 17.29 -8.85
C ASN A 104 -9.95 17.64 -8.97
N LEU A 105 -10.58 18.13 -7.90
CA LEU A 105 -11.98 18.56 -7.93
C LEU A 105 -12.18 19.78 -8.84
N PHE A 106 -11.24 20.72 -8.83
CA PHE A 106 -11.28 21.88 -9.71
C PHE A 106 -11.26 21.47 -11.19
N PHE A 107 -10.29 20.65 -11.60
CA PHE A 107 -10.16 20.23 -12.99
C PHE A 107 -11.25 19.25 -13.44
N LEU A 108 -11.67 18.30 -12.60
CA LEU A 108 -12.60 17.24 -13.01
C LEU A 108 -14.08 17.59 -12.81
N LEU A 109 -14.41 18.48 -11.87
CA LEU A 109 -15.81 18.76 -11.51
C LEU A 109 -16.19 20.21 -11.77
N ILE A 110 -15.34 21.17 -11.39
CA ILE A 110 -15.70 22.59 -11.51
C ILE A 110 -15.57 23.04 -12.97
N VAL A 111 -14.44 22.76 -13.61
CA VAL A 111 -14.20 23.27 -14.97
C VAL A 111 -15.22 22.74 -16.00
N PRO A 112 -15.53 21.43 -16.09
CA PRO A 112 -16.51 20.93 -17.05
C PRO A 112 -17.94 21.45 -16.81
N ASN A 113 -18.31 21.72 -15.55
CA ASN A 113 -19.66 22.17 -15.22
C ASN A 113 -19.85 23.69 -15.38
N PHE A 114 -18.79 24.49 -15.25
CA PHE A 114 -18.87 25.96 -15.30
C PHE A 114 -18.50 26.55 -16.67
N PHE A 115 -17.66 25.88 -17.46
CA PHE A 115 -17.28 26.34 -18.78
C PHE A 115 -17.97 25.51 -19.84
N SER A 116 -18.97 26.08 -20.52
CA SER A 116 -19.63 25.45 -21.66
C SER A 116 -18.64 25.20 -22.82
N ASP A 117 -18.91 24.18 -23.65
CA ASP A 117 -18.09 23.76 -24.81
C ASP A 117 -17.75 24.89 -25.80
N ASN A 118 -18.47 26.01 -25.74
CA ASN A 118 -18.26 27.20 -26.57
C ASN A 118 -17.18 28.17 -26.04
N ASN A 119 -16.63 27.96 -24.84
CA ASN A 119 -15.55 28.80 -24.33
C ASN A 119 -14.20 28.39 -24.94
N PHE A 120 -13.52 29.33 -25.59
CA PHE A 120 -12.18 29.14 -26.15
C PHE A 120 -11.17 28.62 -25.10
N PHE A 121 -11.31 29.07 -23.84
CA PHE A 121 -10.51 28.58 -22.71
C PHE A 121 -10.72 27.09 -22.42
N TYR A 122 -11.96 26.60 -22.53
CA TYR A 122 -12.29 25.20 -22.33
C TYR A 122 -11.72 24.36 -23.47
N LYS A 123 -11.89 24.78 -24.73
CA LYS A 123 -11.36 24.05 -25.87
C LYS A 123 -9.82 24.02 -25.94
N TYR A 124 -9.14 25.08 -25.48
CA TYR A 124 -7.67 25.14 -25.51
C TYR A 124 -7.01 24.39 -24.34
N PHE A 125 -7.60 24.45 -23.15
CA PHE A 125 -7.04 23.79 -21.97
C PHE A 125 -7.61 22.40 -21.72
N PHE A 126 -8.83 22.08 -22.17
CA PHE A 126 -9.64 20.90 -21.85
C PHE A 126 -10.08 20.12 -23.09
N ASP A 127 -9.18 19.97 -24.06
CA ASP A 127 -9.36 19.18 -25.28
C ASP A 127 -9.22 17.66 -25.00
N GLY A 128 -10.17 17.09 -24.25
CA GLY A 128 -10.38 15.64 -24.14
C GLY A 128 -9.40 14.84 -23.28
N ARG A 129 -8.77 15.43 -22.24
CA ARG A 129 -7.80 14.71 -21.37
C ARG A 129 -8.19 14.64 -19.90
N ASP A 130 -9.34 14.05 -19.58
CA ASP A 130 -9.86 13.91 -18.21
C ASP A 130 -8.84 13.29 -17.23
N VAL A 131 -8.05 12.30 -17.65
CA VAL A 131 -7.08 11.62 -16.76
C VAL A 131 -5.79 12.43 -16.56
N GLY A 132 -5.42 13.27 -17.53
CA GLY A 132 -4.17 14.04 -17.50
C GLY A 132 -4.09 15.04 -16.34
N TYR A 133 -5.23 15.64 -15.98
CA TYR A 133 -5.29 16.58 -14.86
C TYR A 133 -5.03 15.94 -13.51
N ILE A 134 -5.23 14.62 -13.38
CA ILE A 134 -4.91 13.90 -12.15
C ILE A 134 -3.39 13.90 -11.95
N PHE A 135 -2.64 13.65 -13.02
CA PHE A 135 -1.17 13.70 -12.99
C PHE A 135 -0.65 15.12 -12.79
N LEU A 136 -1.25 16.11 -13.45
CA LEU A 136 -0.90 17.52 -13.28
C LEU A 136 -1.17 18.00 -11.85
N SER A 137 -2.31 17.65 -11.27
CA SER A 137 -2.66 17.97 -9.88
C SER A 137 -1.63 17.41 -8.91
N ASN A 138 -1.18 16.17 -9.16
CA ASN A 138 -0.15 15.54 -8.34
C ASN A 138 1.21 16.23 -8.48
N PHE A 139 1.61 16.55 -9.71
CA PHE A 139 2.83 17.29 -9.99
C PHE A 139 2.84 18.67 -9.28
N LEU A 140 1.76 19.45 -9.43
CA LEU A 140 1.64 20.77 -8.80
C LEU A 140 1.65 20.67 -7.27
N ALA A 141 0.99 19.67 -6.69
CA ALA A 141 1.02 19.43 -5.25
C ALA A 141 2.44 19.10 -4.75
N SER A 142 3.18 18.24 -5.46
CA SER A 142 4.57 17.92 -5.12
C SER A 142 5.52 19.12 -5.33
N LEU A 143 5.29 19.94 -6.36
CA LEU A 143 6.04 21.18 -6.59
C LEU A 143 5.84 22.17 -5.42
N LEU A 144 4.59 22.42 -5.04
CA LEU A 144 4.26 23.28 -3.90
C LEU A 144 4.86 22.73 -2.59
N THR A 145 4.95 21.42 -2.45
CA THR A 145 5.61 20.79 -1.29
C THR A 145 7.08 21.14 -1.20
N ILE A 146 7.81 21.10 -2.33
CA ILE A 146 9.21 21.54 -2.37
C ILE A 146 9.34 23.04 -2.07
N LEU A 147 8.43 23.88 -2.57
CA LEU A 147 8.42 25.31 -2.26
C LEU A 147 8.19 25.58 -0.76
N LEU A 148 7.29 24.84 -0.11
CA LEU A 148 7.07 24.94 1.33
C LEU A 148 8.27 24.44 2.16
N LEU A 149 9.04 23.50 1.60
CA LEU A 149 10.28 22.97 2.20
C LEU A 149 11.51 23.82 1.86
N LEU A 150 11.37 24.89 1.09
CA LEU A 150 12.48 25.74 0.65
C LEU A 150 13.37 26.24 1.80
N PRO A 151 12.84 26.61 3.00
CA PRO A 151 13.70 26.96 4.13
C PRO A 151 14.64 25.82 4.56
N GLN A 152 14.16 24.57 4.56
CA GLN A 152 14.94 23.39 4.93
C GLN A 152 15.92 22.98 3.82
N VAL A 153 15.54 23.22 2.56
CA VAL A 153 16.40 23.06 1.38
C VAL A 153 17.58 24.03 1.45
N LEU A 154 17.32 25.32 1.69
CA LEU A 154 18.38 26.34 1.79
C LEU A 154 19.34 26.07 2.95
N GLN A 155 18.85 25.52 4.06
CA GLN A 155 19.71 25.08 5.17
C GLN A 155 20.65 23.93 4.79
N ALA A 156 20.37 23.15 3.74
CA ALA A 156 21.25 22.07 3.29
C ALA A 156 22.55 22.58 2.66
N PHE A 157 22.53 23.81 2.15
CA PHE A 157 23.63 24.43 1.42
C PHE A 157 24.50 25.35 2.30
N LYS A 158 24.23 25.45 3.61
CA LYS A 158 24.99 26.31 4.54
C LYS A 158 25.62 25.48 5.68
N PRO A 159 26.94 25.23 5.68
CA PRO A 159 27.89 25.33 4.57
C PRO A 159 27.75 24.16 3.58
N TYR A 160 28.08 24.39 2.30
CA TYR A 160 28.11 23.35 1.29
C TYR A 160 29.35 22.47 1.48
N VAL A 161 29.14 21.23 1.94
CA VAL A 161 30.21 20.24 2.10
C VAL A 161 29.72 18.90 1.57
N VAL A 162 30.17 18.55 0.38
CA VAL A 162 29.92 17.25 -0.24
C VAL A 162 31.16 16.38 -0.07
N ASP A 163 31.00 15.25 0.62
CA ASP A 163 32.07 14.27 0.80
C ASP A 163 31.76 12.98 0.01
N PHE A 164 32.54 12.72 -1.05
CA PHE A 164 32.42 11.51 -1.86
C PHE A 164 32.70 10.22 -1.08
N LYS A 165 33.60 10.24 -0.08
CA LYS A 165 33.86 9.07 0.77
C LYS A 165 32.65 8.74 1.63
N LEU A 166 31.99 9.78 2.16
CA LEU A 166 30.74 9.65 2.89
C LEU A 166 29.62 9.13 2.00
N LEU A 167 29.46 9.69 0.79
CA LEU A 167 28.44 9.26 -0.18
C LEU A 167 28.56 7.76 -0.51
N LYS A 168 29.79 7.28 -0.77
CA LYS A 168 30.05 5.85 -1.02
C LYS A 168 29.61 4.99 0.16
N ARG A 169 29.86 5.44 1.40
CA ARG A 169 29.47 4.73 2.63
C ARG A 169 27.94 4.70 2.79
N ILE A 170 27.25 5.80 2.51
CA ILE A 170 25.78 5.89 2.52
C ILE A 170 25.19 4.93 1.48
N PHE A 171 25.75 4.90 0.26
CA PHE A 171 25.26 4.05 -0.82
C PHE A 171 25.38 2.56 -0.51
N ILE A 172 26.56 2.10 -0.04
CA ILE A 172 26.79 0.70 0.33
C ILE A 172 25.80 0.24 1.42
N TYR A 173 25.52 1.13 2.38
CA TYR A 173 24.53 0.84 3.42
C TYR A 173 23.09 0.80 2.87
N SER A 174 22.75 1.71 1.96
CA SER A 174 21.37 1.92 1.51
C SER A 174 20.94 0.97 0.38
N TYR A 175 21.89 0.47 -0.43
CA TYR A 175 21.58 -0.39 -1.57
C TYR A 175 20.82 -1.68 -1.16
N PRO A 176 21.23 -2.47 -0.14
CA PRO A 176 20.44 -3.64 0.27
C PRO A 176 19.02 -3.30 0.74
N LEU A 177 18.85 -2.16 1.42
CA LEU A 177 17.55 -1.66 1.86
C LEU A 177 16.66 -1.26 0.67
N LEU A 178 17.26 -0.73 -0.40
CA LEU A 178 16.56 -0.41 -1.64
C LEU A 178 15.96 -1.67 -2.27
N PHE A 179 16.73 -2.76 -2.43
CA PHE A 179 16.18 -4.00 -3.03
C PHE A 179 15.11 -4.63 -2.16
N ALA A 180 15.30 -4.65 -0.83
CA ALA A 180 14.27 -5.12 0.08
C ALA A 180 12.99 -4.27 -0.03
N GLY A 181 13.12 -2.95 -0.18
CA GLY A 181 12.03 -2.01 -0.41
C GLY A 181 11.32 -2.26 -1.74
N ILE A 182 12.06 -2.44 -2.83
CA ILE A 182 11.52 -2.78 -4.15
C ILE A 182 10.76 -4.10 -4.10
N ALA A 183 11.34 -5.15 -3.52
CA ALA A 183 10.68 -6.44 -3.39
C ALA A 183 9.37 -6.34 -2.58
N GLY A 184 9.37 -5.55 -1.50
CA GLY A 184 8.15 -5.24 -0.74
C GLY A 184 7.10 -4.52 -1.59
N MET A 185 7.50 -3.48 -2.32
CA MET A 185 6.59 -2.71 -3.18
C MET A 185 6.06 -3.53 -4.36
N MET A 186 6.88 -4.41 -4.93
CA MET A 186 6.48 -5.35 -5.98
C MET A 186 5.40 -6.29 -5.46
N SER A 187 5.59 -6.86 -4.27
CA SER A 187 4.59 -7.76 -3.67
C SER A 187 3.22 -7.09 -3.47
N GLU A 188 3.17 -5.76 -3.34
CA GLU A 188 1.94 -5.01 -3.03
C GLU A 188 1.27 -4.33 -4.24
N ASN A 189 2.04 -3.92 -5.25
CA ASN A 189 1.53 -3.06 -6.33
C ASN A 189 1.73 -3.62 -7.73
N LEU A 190 2.58 -4.63 -7.89
CA LEU A 190 2.97 -5.14 -9.20
C LEU A 190 1.85 -5.95 -9.87
N ASP A 191 0.90 -6.46 -9.09
CA ASP A 191 -0.28 -7.16 -9.59
C ASP A 191 -1.09 -6.33 -10.61
N ARG A 192 -1.38 -5.06 -10.31
CA ARG A 192 -2.06 -4.12 -11.23
C ARG A 192 -1.25 -3.85 -12.49
N ILE A 193 0.07 -3.76 -12.35
CA ILE A 193 0.98 -3.53 -13.47
C ILE A 193 0.99 -4.75 -14.38
N LEU A 194 1.18 -5.96 -13.81
CA LEU A 194 1.15 -7.20 -14.58
C LEU A 194 -0.22 -7.45 -15.21
N LEU A 195 -1.31 -7.08 -14.55
CA LEU A 195 -2.65 -7.22 -15.10
C LEU A 195 -2.76 -6.51 -16.45
N LYS A 196 -2.20 -5.30 -16.58
CA LYS A 196 -2.17 -4.56 -17.86
C LYS A 196 -1.48 -5.35 -18.98
N TYR A 197 -0.38 -6.05 -18.67
CA TYR A 197 0.46 -6.70 -19.68
C TYR A 197 0.10 -8.16 -19.97
N PHE A 198 -0.45 -8.88 -18.98
CA PHE A 198 -0.68 -10.32 -19.07
C PHE A 198 -2.14 -10.70 -19.25
N ILE A 199 -3.08 -9.75 -19.15
CA ILE A 199 -4.48 -10.04 -19.43
C ILE A 199 -4.65 -10.41 -20.90
N VAL A 200 -5.34 -11.51 -21.15
CA VAL A 200 -5.63 -11.95 -22.52
C VAL A 200 -6.70 -11.03 -23.08
N THR A 201 -6.38 -10.31 -24.16
CA THR A 201 -7.34 -9.45 -24.85
C THR A 201 -8.32 -10.30 -25.65
N PRO A 202 -9.57 -9.83 -25.80
CA PRO A 202 -10.57 -10.49 -26.61
C PRO A 202 -10.15 -10.72 -28.06
N ASP A 203 -9.14 -10.06 -28.63
CA ASP A 203 -8.75 -10.26 -30.03
C ASP A 203 -8.36 -11.73 -30.34
N LYS A 204 -7.79 -12.46 -29.36
CA LYS A 204 -7.55 -13.91 -29.45
C LYS A 204 -8.80 -14.78 -29.30
N LEU A 205 -9.87 -14.25 -28.70
CA LEU A 205 -11.19 -14.88 -28.57
C LEU A 205 -12.12 -14.50 -29.74
N ILE A 206 -11.97 -13.30 -30.29
CA ILE A 206 -12.74 -12.72 -31.39
C ILE A 206 -12.31 -13.35 -32.72
N GLU A 207 -11.05 -13.76 -32.87
CA GLU A 207 -10.61 -14.64 -33.98
C GLU A 207 -11.37 -16.00 -33.97
N LEU A 208 -11.82 -16.47 -32.80
CA LEU A 208 -12.62 -17.69 -32.65
C LEU A 208 -14.15 -17.47 -32.74
N VAL A 209 -14.65 -16.25 -32.48
CA VAL A 209 -16.09 -16.00 -32.19
C VAL A 209 -16.75 -14.95 -33.11
N HIS A 210 -16.07 -14.49 -34.17
CA HIS A 210 -16.54 -13.41 -35.07
C HIS A 210 -17.91 -13.62 -35.77
N ARG A 211 -18.67 -14.69 -35.49
CA ARG A 211 -19.96 -14.97 -36.14
C ARG A 211 -21.22 -14.89 -35.27
N VAL A 212 -21.17 -14.77 -33.94
CA VAL A 212 -22.36 -15.16 -33.13
C VAL A 212 -22.87 -14.14 -32.10
N VAL A 213 -22.08 -13.17 -31.60
CA VAL A 213 -22.55 -12.34 -30.45
C VAL A 213 -22.23 -10.85 -30.63
N LEU A 214 -23.26 -10.00 -30.52
CA LEU A 214 -23.13 -8.55 -30.37
C LEU A 214 -22.52 -8.24 -28.99
N LEU A 215 -21.20 -8.05 -28.94
CA LEU A 215 -20.48 -7.63 -27.75
C LEU A 215 -20.52 -6.09 -27.59
N PRO A 216 -20.44 -5.55 -26.36
CA PRO A 216 -20.46 -4.11 -26.12
C PRO A 216 -19.22 -3.40 -26.73
N ALA A 217 -19.36 -2.11 -27.10
CA ALA A 217 -18.37 -1.37 -27.89
C ALA A 217 -16.94 -1.32 -27.31
N TRP A 218 -16.78 -1.31 -25.98
CA TRP A 218 -15.48 -1.32 -25.27
C TRP A 218 -14.71 -2.64 -25.39
N LEU A 219 -15.35 -3.71 -25.89
CA LEU A 219 -14.74 -5.01 -26.15
C LEU A 219 -14.06 -5.10 -27.52
N TYR A 220 -14.28 -4.11 -28.41
CA TYR A 220 -13.66 -4.04 -29.73
C TYR A 220 -12.26 -3.39 -29.72
N ASP A 221 -11.93 -2.61 -28.69
CA ASP A 221 -10.59 -2.06 -28.48
C ASP A 221 -9.88 -2.80 -27.34
N SER A 222 -8.88 -3.58 -27.73
CA SER A 222 -7.98 -4.32 -26.84
C SER A 222 -7.44 -3.49 -25.67
N ASN A 223 -7.11 -2.21 -25.91
CA ASN A 223 -6.58 -1.31 -24.88
C ASN A 223 -7.67 -0.86 -23.91
N GLN A 224 -8.87 -0.56 -24.39
CA GLN A 224 -9.99 -0.20 -23.51
C GLN A 224 -10.42 -1.37 -22.63
N TYR A 225 -10.47 -2.59 -23.18
CA TYR A 225 -10.75 -3.78 -22.38
C TYR A 225 -9.73 -3.98 -21.25
N VAL A 226 -8.42 -3.91 -21.57
CA VAL A 226 -7.35 -4.04 -20.58
C VAL A 226 -7.49 -2.99 -19.48
N MET A 227 -7.68 -1.72 -19.87
CA MET A 227 -7.82 -0.62 -18.91
C MET A 227 -9.09 -0.74 -18.06
N HIS A 228 -10.20 -1.23 -18.63
CA HIS A 228 -11.42 -1.50 -17.88
C HIS A 228 -11.21 -2.58 -16.82
N GLN A 229 -10.53 -3.68 -17.16
CA GLN A 229 -10.20 -4.77 -16.24
C GLN A 229 -9.26 -4.32 -15.11
N VAL A 230 -8.25 -3.52 -15.44
CA VAL A 230 -7.38 -2.87 -14.46
C VAL A 230 -8.19 -1.91 -13.57
N GLY A 231 -9.15 -1.18 -14.13
CA GLY A 231 -10.07 -0.30 -13.43
C GLY A 231 -10.97 -1.05 -12.43
N ILE A 232 -11.60 -2.14 -12.84
CA ILE A 232 -12.42 -3.02 -11.99
C ILE A 232 -11.61 -3.52 -10.81
N TYR A 233 -10.43 -4.09 -11.07
CA TYR A 233 -9.57 -4.60 -10.01
C TYR A 233 -9.10 -3.47 -9.08
N GLY A 234 -8.64 -2.35 -9.64
CA GLY A 234 -8.20 -1.18 -8.89
C GLY A 234 -9.29 -0.59 -8.00
N ALA A 235 -10.54 -0.53 -8.46
CA ALA A 235 -11.68 -0.07 -7.67
C ALA A 235 -11.97 -1.04 -6.51
N ASN A 236 -12.02 -2.34 -6.76
CA ASN A 236 -12.29 -3.33 -5.72
C ASN A 236 -11.15 -3.45 -4.69
N VAL A 237 -9.90 -3.20 -5.09
CA VAL A 237 -8.77 -3.05 -4.15
C VAL A 237 -9.00 -1.91 -3.16
N LYS A 238 -9.69 -0.82 -3.53
CA LYS A 238 -10.01 0.28 -2.60
C LYS A 238 -10.86 -0.18 -1.41
N LEU A 239 -11.74 -1.17 -1.61
CA LEU A 239 -12.51 -1.75 -0.50
C LEU A 239 -11.61 -2.54 0.47
N ALA A 240 -10.55 -3.16 -0.03
CA ALA A 240 -9.55 -3.83 0.80
C ALA A 240 -8.59 -2.87 1.53
N VAL A 241 -8.49 -1.59 1.11
CA VAL A 241 -7.67 -0.57 1.78
C VAL A 241 -8.08 -0.37 3.24
N ILE A 242 -9.35 -0.61 3.59
CA ILE A 242 -9.84 -0.57 4.98
C ILE A 242 -9.04 -1.49 5.90
N MET A 243 -8.70 -2.70 5.43
CA MET A 243 -7.82 -3.63 6.16
C MET A 243 -6.41 -3.07 6.27
N THR A 244 -5.85 -2.53 5.18
CA THR A 244 -4.50 -1.95 5.19
C THR A 244 -4.39 -0.75 6.15
N LEU A 245 -5.40 0.13 6.20
CA LEU A 245 -5.45 1.25 7.15
C LEU A 245 -5.48 0.76 8.60
N SER A 246 -6.27 -0.29 8.86
CA SER A 246 -6.33 -0.96 10.15
C SER A 246 -4.95 -1.51 10.57
N ILE A 247 -4.22 -2.13 9.64
CA ILE A 247 -2.86 -2.65 9.85
C ILE A 247 -1.87 -1.51 10.11
N GLN A 248 -1.98 -0.39 9.40
CA GLN A 248 -1.10 0.76 9.60
C GLN A 248 -1.27 1.39 10.99
N ALA A 249 -2.52 1.57 11.44
CA ALA A 249 -2.82 2.06 12.78
C ALA A 249 -2.25 1.12 13.85
N TYR A 250 -2.45 -0.19 13.67
CA TYR A 250 -1.86 -1.20 14.53
C TYR A 250 -0.33 -1.11 14.57
N ARG A 251 0.32 -1.03 13.39
CA ARG A 251 1.78 -0.96 13.26
C ARG A 251 2.38 0.20 14.07
N TYR A 252 1.78 1.38 14.02
CA TYR A 252 2.28 2.54 14.77
C TYR A 252 2.20 2.36 16.28
N ALA A 253 1.18 1.67 16.79
CA ALA A 253 1.09 1.34 18.22
C ALA A 253 1.99 0.16 18.62
N ALA A 254 2.12 -0.81 17.74
CA ALA A 254 2.77 -2.09 18.00
C ALA A 254 4.29 -1.98 18.14
N GLU A 255 5.00 -1.25 17.27
CA GLU A 255 6.47 -1.17 17.36
C GLU A 255 6.97 -0.65 18.71
N PRO A 256 6.57 0.53 19.21
CA PRO A 256 7.03 1.00 20.52
C PRO A 256 6.61 0.05 21.66
N PHE A 257 5.43 -0.58 21.55
CA PHE A 257 4.98 -1.57 22.51
C PHE A 257 5.91 -2.79 22.56
N PHE A 258 6.25 -3.39 21.42
CA PHE A 258 7.08 -4.59 21.37
C PHE A 258 8.49 -4.34 21.88
N PHE A 259 9.10 -3.19 21.53
CA PHE A 259 10.43 -2.83 22.03
C PHE A 259 10.43 -2.55 23.54
N ASN A 260 9.43 -1.81 24.06
CA ASN A 260 9.34 -1.49 25.50
C ASN A 260 9.12 -2.72 26.39
N TYR A 261 8.52 -3.78 25.84
CA TYR A 261 8.24 -5.02 26.56
C TYR A 261 9.23 -6.15 26.25
N SER A 262 10.22 -5.92 25.38
CA SER A 262 11.19 -6.93 24.96
C SER A 262 12.10 -7.44 26.09
N SER A 263 12.37 -6.63 27.09
CA SER A 263 13.20 -6.98 28.26
C SER A 263 12.42 -7.64 29.40
N LYS A 264 11.09 -7.78 29.28
CA LYS A 264 10.27 -8.42 30.32
C LYS A 264 10.26 -9.94 30.16
N THR A 265 10.23 -10.65 31.30
CA THR A 265 10.20 -12.12 31.39
C THR A 265 9.05 -12.75 30.60
N ASP A 266 7.86 -12.13 30.60
CA ASP A 266 6.65 -12.64 29.91
C ASP A 266 6.43 -12.10 28.48
N SER A 267 7.45 -11.49 27.88
CA SER A 267 7.36 -10.85 26.55
C SER A 267 6.78 -11.77 25.47
N LYS A 268 7.20 -13.04 25.42
CA LYS A 268 6.74 -14.01 24.41
C LYS A 268 5.26 -14.34 24.52
N LEU A 269 4.75 -14.51 25.75
CA LEU A 269 3.33 -14.78 25.99
C LEU A 269 2.48 -13.57 25.61
N LEU A 270 2.97 -12.37 25.91
CA LEU A 270 2.36 -11.13 25.46
C LEU A 270 2.32 -11.04 23.93
N TYR A 271 3.40 -11.40 23.23
CA TYR A 271 3.45 -11.40 21.77
C TYR A 271 2.46 -12.40 21.16
N ALA A 272 2.30 -13.58 21.77
CA ALA A 272 1.30 -14.56 21.36
C ALA A 272 -0.13 -14.03 21.51
N LYS A 273 -0.43 -13.37 22.64
CA LYS A 273 -1.73 -12.71 22.88
C LYS A 273 -1.99 -11.61 21.86
N VAL A 274 -1.02 -10.73 21.63
CA VAL A 274 -1.17 -9.60 20.71
C VAL A 274 -1.43 -10.08 19.28
N MET A 275 -0.71 -11.10 18.80
CA MET A 275 -0.99 -11.72 17.49
C MET A 275 -2.43 -12.22 17.41
N LYS A 276 -2.90 -12.92 18.45
CA LYS A 276 -4.26 -13.46 18.48
C LYS A 276 -5.31 -12.34 18.40
N TYR A 277 -5.17 -11.29 19.21
CA TYR A 277 -6.07 -10.13 19.18
C TYR A 277 -6.02 -9.38 17.85
N PHE A 278 -4.83 -9.27 17.24
CA PHE A 278 -4.69 -8.69 15.91
C PHE A 278 -5.48 -9.47 14.85
N ILE A 279 -5.35 -10.81 14.84
CA ILE A 279 -6.09 -11.68 13.91
C ILE A 279 -7.60 -11.54 14.11
N LEU A 280 -8.05 -11.54 15.36
CA LEU A 280 -9.46 -11.37 15.71
C LEU A 280 -10.02 -10.04 15.21
N PHE A 281 -9.31 -8.95 15.48
CA PHE A 281 -9.70 -7.64 14.98
C PHE A 281 -9.74 -7.60 13.45
N GLY A 282 -8.72 -8.17 12.79
CA GLY A 282 -8.69 -8.29 11.34
C GLY A 282 -9.85 -9.12 10.76
N LEU A 283 -10.22 -10.22 11.40
CA LEU A 283 -11.38 -11.02 11.00
C LEU A 283 -12.71 -10.28 11.21
N SER A 284 -12.81 -9.45 12.24
CA SER A 284 -13.96 -8.54 12.42
C SER A 284 -14.03 -7.50 11.29
N VAL A 285 -12.90 -6.96 10.83
CA VAL A 285 -12.86 -6.06 9.66
C VAL A 285 -13.25 -6.80 8.39
N PHE A 286 -12.74 -8.03 8.19
CA PHE A 286 -13.13 -8.89 7.07
C PHE A 286 -14.65 -9.12 7.04
N LEU A 287 -15.26 -9.54 8.16
CA LEU A 287 -16.70 -9.71 8.26
C LEU A 287 -17.45 -8.39 8.06
N GLY A 288 -16.98 -7.30 8.67
CA GLY A 288 -17.58 -5.98 8.50
C GLY A 288 -17.67 -5.54 7.05
N VAL A 289 -16.60 -5.70 6.27
CA VAL A 289 -16.60 -5.29 4.86
C VAL A 289 -17.38 -6.28 3.98
N THR A 290 -17.22 -7.60 4.21
CA THR A 290 -17.84 -8.62 3.35
C THR A 290 -19.35 -8.75 3.58
N LEU A 291 -19.81 -8.72 4.83
CA LEU A 291 -21.24 -8.81 5.15
C LEU A 291 -21.99 -7.54 4.72
N PHE A 292 -21.35 -6.36 4.82
CA PHE A 292 -21.93 -5.09 4.40
C PHE A 292 -21.46 -4.65 3.01
N ILE A 293 -21.08 -5.59 2.14
CA ILE A 293 -20.55 -5.28 0.82
C ILE A 293 -21.55 -4.51 -0.06
N ASP A 294 -22.86 -4.72 0.14
CA ASP A 294 -23.92 -3.97 -0.56
C ASP A 294 -23.98 -2.49 -0.18
N TYR A 295 -23.48 -2.13 1.00
CA TYR A 295 -23.28 -0.74 1.38
C TYR A 295 -21.91 -0.26 0.93
N ALA A 296 -20.86 -1.08 1.14
CA ALA A 296 -19.50 -0.76 0.77
C ALA A 296 -19.30 -0.52 -0.74
N LYS A 297 -20.09 -1.17 -1.61
CA LYS A 297 -20.00 -0.98 -3.06
C LYS A 297 -20.32 0.46 -3.51
N HIS A 298 -21.01 1.27 -2.71
CA HIS A 298 -21.27 2.68 -3.05
C HIS A 298 -20.01 3.56 -3.01
N PHE A 299 -18.91 3.09 -2.40
CA PHE A 299 -17.62 3.77 -2.49
C PHE A 299 -16.96 3.65 -3.88
N ILE A 300 -17.47 2.77 -4.73
CA ILE A 300 -16.97 2.54 -6.08
C ILE A 300 -18.10 2.72 -7.10
N ASN A 301 -17.74 3.19 -8.31
CA ASN A 301 -18.71 3.37 -9.39
C ASN A 301 -19.37 2.02 -9.75
N SER A 302 -20.66 2.06 -10.11
CA SER A 302 -21.47 0.89 -10.47
C SER A 302 -20.85 0.04 -11.58
N SER A 303 -20.13 0.65 -12.52
CA SER A 303 -19.41 -0.05 -13.60
C SER A 303 -18.35 -1.03 -13.08
N TYR A 304 -17.87 -0.86 -11.84
CA TYR A 304 -16.84 -1.71 -11.24
C TYR A 304 -17.40 -2.76 -10.27
N HIS A 305 -18.72 -2.83 -10.09
CA HIS A 305 -19.37 -3.74 -9.12
C HIS A 305 -19.25 -5.21 -9.52
N GLU A 306 -18.96 -5.51 -10.79
CA GLU A 306 -18.72 -6.88 -11.21
C GLU A 306 -17.57 -7.54 -10.44
N GLY A 307 -16.52 -6.79 -10.05
CA GLY A 307 -15.35 -7.33 -9.36
C GLY A 307 -15.52 -7.52 -7.84
N LEU A 308 -16.72 -7.30 -7.27
CA LEU A 308 -16.93 -7.36 -5.81
C LEU A 308 -16.58 -8.73 -5.20
N TYR A 309 -16.67 -9.81 -5.97
CA TYR A 309 -16.31 -11.15 -5.52
C TYR A 309 -14.81 -11.32 -5.20
N VAL A 310 -13.96 -10.40 -5.63
CA VAL A 310 -12.51 -10.41 -5.38
C VAL A 310 -12.17 -9.81 -4.01
N VAL A 311 -13.03 -8.93 -3.49
CA VAL A 311 -12.83 -8.19 -2.22
C VAL A 311 -12.55 -9.10 -1.01
N PRO A 312 -13.29 -10.20 -0.77
CA PRO A 312 -13.00 -11.12 0.34
C PRO A 312 -11.58 -11.70 0.27
N ILE A 313 -11.12 -12.09 -0.92
CA ILE A 313 -9.78 -12.66 -1.15
C ILE A 313 -8.71 -11.61 -0.83
N LEU A 314 -8.92 -10.37 -1.28
CA LEU A 314 -8.00 -9.26 -1.01
C LEU A 314 -7.94 -8.89 0.47
N LEU A 315 -9.07 -8.91 1.18
CA LEU A 315 -9.09 -8.64 2.62
C LEU A 315 -8.30 -9.69 3.41
N ILE A 316 -8.46 -10.97 3.08
CA ILE A 316 -7.69 -12.04 3.73
C ILE A 316 -6.21 -11.95 3.36
N SER A 317 -5.90 -11.67 2.09
CA SER A 317 -4.53 -11.38 1.64
C SER A 317 -3.88 -10.29 2.48
N LYS A 318 -4.57 -9.15 2.67
CA LYS A 318 -4.08 -8.05 3.53
C LYS A 318 -4.02 -8.44 5.01
N LEU A 319 -4.94 -9.26 5.52
CA LEU A 319 -4.85 -9.78 6.88
C LEU A 319 -3.55 -10.59 7.09
N PHE A 320 -3.20 -11.49 6.16
CA PHE A 320 -1.92 -12.20 6.19
C PHE A 320 -0.72 -11.26 6.13
N PHE A 321 -0.78 -10.21 5.30
CA PHE A 321 0.24 -9.15 5.31
C PHE A 321 0.42 -8.52 6.71
N GLY A 322 -0.68 -8.26 7.43
CA GLY A 322 -0.61 -7.80 8.82
C GLY A 322 -0.07 -8.84 9.81
N ILE A 323 -0.34 -10.14 9.60
CA ILE A 323 0.24 -11.24 10.39
C ILE A 323 1.76 -11.27 10.21
N ILE A 324 2.27 -11.09 8.98
CA ILE A 324 3.72 -11.00 8.71
C ILE A 324 4.34 -9.88 9.54
N PHE A 325 3.68 -8.72 9.63
CA PHE A 325 4.19 -7.62 10.45
C PHE A 325 4.34 -8.02 11.92
N ASN A 326 3.39 -8.76 12.48
CA ASN A 326 3.53 -9.33 13.84
C ASN A 326 4.65 -10.37 13.94
N LEU A 327 4.79 -11.25 12.94
CA LEU A 327 5.91 -12.18 12.93
C LEU A 327 7.25 -11.45 12.76
N SER A 328 7.29 -10.26 12.13
CA SER A 328 8.54 -9.54 11.86
C SER A 328 9.36 -9.17 13.10
N ILE A 329 8.72 -9.16 14.26
CA ILE A 329 9.31 -8.72 15.53
C ILE A 329 10.51 -9.58 15.89
N TRP A 330 10.51 -10.87 15.61
CA TRP A 330 11.61 -11.74 16.04
C TRP A 330 12.93 -11.32 15.41
N TYR A 331 12.96 -11.12 14.10
CA TYR A 331 14.20 -10.75 13.41
C TYR A 331 14.57 -9.28 13.65
N LYS A 332 13.61 -8.42 14.01
CA LYS A 332 13.86 -7.05 14.48
C LYS A 332 14.51 -7.04 15.87
N LEU A 333 14.05 -7.88 16.80
CA LEU A 333 14.58 -7.96 18.16
C LEU A 333 15.93 -8.69 18.22
N THR A 334 16.15 -9.70 17.37
CA THR A 334 17.41 -10.46 17.33
C THR A 334 18.47 -9.85 16.40
N ASN A 335 18.27 -8.63 15.88
CA ASN A 335 19.15 -7.98 14.88
C ASN A 335 19.44 -8.82 13.63
N LYS A 336 18.51 -9.68 13.20
CA LYS A 336 18.65 -10.53 11.99
C LYS A 336 17.81 -10.01 10.83
N THR A 337 17.91 -8.70 10.57
CA THR A 337 17.05 -7.97 9.60
C THR A 337 17.15 -8.49 8.16
N HIS A 338 18.22 -9.20 7.80
CA HIS A 338 18.35 -9.88 6.51
C HIS A 338 17.23 -10.90 6.24
N TYR A 339 16.64 -11.53 7.27
CA TYR A 339 15.46 -12.38 7.08
C TYR A 339 14.23 -11.59 6.65
N GLY A 340 14.12 -10.32 7.05
CA GLY A 340 13.07 -9.43 6.55
C GLY A 340 13.21 -9.18 5.05
N ALA A 341 14.45 -8.97 4.57
CA ALA A 341 14.74 -8.85 3.14
C ALA A 341 14.45 -10.15 2.39
N LEU A 342 14.88 -11.30 2.93
CA LEU A 342 14.60 -12.63 2.37
C LEU A 342 13.09 -12.86 2.18
N LEU A 343 12.28 -12.58 3.20
CA LEU A 343 10.84 -12.71 3.12
C LEU A 343 10.24 -11.80 2.05
N ALA A 344 10.71 -10.56 1.92
CA ALA A 344 10.25 -9.64 0.87
C ALA A 344 10.56 -10.18 -0.53
N PHE A 345 11.75 -10.74 -0.75
CA PHE A 345 12.12 -11.37 -2.02
C PHE A 345 11.26 -12.59 -2.33
N ILE A 346 11.00 -13.45 -1.34
CA ILE A 346 10.13 -14.62 -1.53
C ILE A 346 8.71 -14.17 -1.89
N GLY A 347 8.17 -13.16 -1.18
CA GLY A 347 6.87 -12.57 -1.49
C GLY A 347 6.81 -12.04 -2.93
N ALA A 348 7.83 -11.29 -3.35
CA ALA A 348 7.90 -10.75 -4.70
C ALA A 348 7.96 -11.86 -5.74
N PHE A 349 8.82 -12.87 -5.52
CA PHE A 349 8.96 -14.01 -6.42
C PHE A 349 7.65 -14.80 -6.57
N VAL A 350 7.01 -15.18 -5.46
CA VAL A 350 5.74 -15.92 -5.49
C VAL A 350 4.64 -15.08 -6.14
N SER A 351 4.58 -13.78 -5.83
CA SER A 351 3.60 -12.87 -6.44
C SER A 351 3.80 -12.76 -7.96
N ILE A 352 5.02 -12.49 -8.43
CA ILE A 352 5.32 -12.39 -9.87
C ILE A 352 5.01 -13.72 -10.56
N PHE A 353 5.51 -14.83 -10.02
CA PHE A 353 5.34 -16.16 -10.60
C PHE A 353 3.86 -16.52 -10.76
N LEU A 354 3.06 -16.33 -9.71
CA LEU A 354 1.63 -16.65 -9.76
C LEU A 354 0.83 -15.66 -10.61
N ASN A 355 1.17 -14.38 -10.62
CA ASN A 355 0.52 -13.42 -11.52
C ASN A 355 0.75 -13.78 -12.99
N VAL A 356 1.99 -14.13 -13.37
CA VAL A 356 2.31 -14.56 -14.75
C VAL A 356 1.55 -15.84 -15.13
N LEU A 357 1.30 -16.76 -14.19
CA LEU A 357 0.55 -17.98 -14.46
C LEU A 357 -0.98 -17.81 -14.43
N LEU A 358 -1.51 -16.99 -13.52
CA LEU A 358 -2.95 -16.90 -13.24
C LEU A 358 -3.63 -15.80 -14.05
N ILE A 359 -2.99 -14.64 -14.26
CA ILE A 359 -3.61 -13.53 -15.01
C ILE A 359 -4.09 -13.99 -16.40
N PRO A 360 -3.30 -14.74 -17.19
CA PRO A 360 -3.76 -15.16 -18.51
C PRO A 360 -4.95 -16.14 -18.48
N ARG A 361 -5.19 -16.83 -17.36
CA ARG A 361 -6.21 -17.88 -17.24
C ARG A 361 -7.51 -17.39 -16.60
N ILE A 362 -7.40 -16.56 -15.57
CA ILE A 362 -8.52 -16.15 -14.71
C ILE A 362 -8.56 -14.63 -14.48
N GLY A 363 -7.81 -13.84 -15.27
CA GLY A 363 -7.86 -12.39 -15.27
C GLY A 363 -7.47 -11.76 -13.92
N TYR A 364 -8.18 -10.70 -13.53
CA TYR A 364 -7.90 -9.99 -12.28
C TYR A 364 -8.15 -10.81 -11.01
N LEU A 365 -8.97 -11.88 -11.07
CA LEU A 365 -9.12 -12.80 -9.94
C LEU A 365 -7.78 -13.52 -9.68
N GLY A 366 -6.98 -13.75 -10.72
CA GLY A 366 -5.60 -14.25 -10.60
C GLY A 366 -4.71 -13.35 -9.77
N CYS A 367 -4.84 -12.03 -9.89
CA CYS A 367 -4.10 -11.06 -9.09
C CYS A 367 -4.38 -11.19 -7.59
N ALA A 368 -5.65 -11.39 -7.22
CA ALA A 368 -6.03 -11.54 -5.83
C ALA A 368 -5.51 -12.85 -5.20
N TRP A 369 -5.60 -13.97 -5.94
CA TRP A 369 -5.04 -15.25 -5.49
C TRP A 369 -3.52 -15.23 -5.42
N ALA A 370 -2.84 -14.61 -6.40
CA ALA A 370 -1.39 -14.44 -6.38
C ALA A 370 -0.94 -13.66 -5.14
N SER A 371 -1.63 -12.56 -4.82
CA SER A 371 -1.37 -11.76 -3.62
C SER A 371 -1.58 -12.56 -2.33
N LEU A 372 -2.70 -13.28 -2.23
CA LEU A 372 -3.01 -14.12 -1.07
C LEU A 372 -1.93 -15.19 -0.88
N ALA A 373 -1.59 -15.92 -1.94
CA ALA A 373 -0.60 -16.98 -1.90
C ALA A 373 0.79 -16.45 -1.53
N ALA A 374 1.19 -15.29 -2.04
CA ALA A 374 2.45 -14.63 -1.68
C ALA A 374 2.52 -14.33 -0.17
N TYR A 375 1.50 -13.69 0.40
CA TYR A 375 1.50 -13.36 1.83
C TYR A 375 1.32 -14.59 2.73
N VAL A 376 0.57 -15.61 2.29
CA VAL A 376 0.49 -16.89 3.01
C VAL A 376 1.86 -17.57 3.03
N ALA A 377 2.54 -17.65 1.88
CA ALA A 377 3.89 -18.23 1.80
C ALA A 377 4.88 -17.50 2.70
N MET A 378 4.90 -16.17 2.66
CA MET A 378 5.71 -15.34 3.56
C MET A 378 5.37 -15.60 5.04
N THR A 379 4.09 -15.73 5.38
CA THR A 379 3.64 -16.00 6.75
C THR A 379 4.14 -17.36 7.22
N LEU A 380 3.97 -18.41 6.42
CA LEU A 380 4.40 -19.77 6.75
C LEU A 380 5.91 -19.86 6.93
N ILE A 381 6.68 -19.25 6.02
CA ILE A 381 8.14 -19.24 6.09
C ILE A 381 8.63 -18.44 7.30
N SER A 382 8.04 -17.25 7.53
CA SER A 382 8.36 -16.44 8.70
C SER A 382 8.05 -17.17 10.00
N PHE A 383 6.92 -17.89 10.05
CA PHE A 383 6.53 -18.71 11.20
C PHE A 383 7.47 -19.90 11.43
N ALA A 384 7.91 -20.58 10.36
CA ALA A 384 8.89 -21.65 10.45
C ALA A 384 10.24 -21.15 10.97
N LEU A 385 10.73 -20.02 10.45
CA LEU A 385 11.97 -19.38 10.90
C LEU A 385 11.86 -18.89 12.34
N LEU A 386 10.70 -18.37 12.74
CA LEU A 386 10.41 -17.94 14.11
C LEU A 386 10.51 -19.12 15.07
N ARG A 387 9.91 -20.28 14.76
CA ARG A 387 10.01 -21.47 15.61
C ARG A 387 11.46 -21.91 15.85
N LYS A 388 12.31 -21.78 14.83
CA LYS A 388 13.73 -22.14 14.92
C LYS A 388 14.56 -21.13 15.72
N HIS A 389 14.35 -19.83 15.52
CA HIS A 389 15.25 -18.80 16.04
C HIS A 389 14.75 -18.08 17.29
N PHE A 390 13.43 -17.97 17.46
CA PHE A 390 12.80 -17.26 18.57
C PHE A 390 11.43 -17.88 18.88
N PRO A 391 11.40 -19.08 19.49
CA PRO A 391 10.15 -19.83 19.63
C PRO A 391 9.16 -19.07 20.52
N ILE A 392 7.99 -18.78 19.94
CA ILE A 392 6.81 -18.23 20.59
C ILE A 392 5.67 -19.23 20.43
N ASN A 393 5.04 -19.62 21.54
CA ASN A 393 3.93 -20.55 21.54
C ASN A 393 2.62 -19.82 21.20
N TYR A 394 2.26 -19.80 19.92
CA TYR A 394 0.96 -19.30 19.49
C TYR A 394 -0.12 -20.37 19.63
N ASP A 395 -1.30 -19.94 20.04
CA ASP A 395 -2.51 -20.76 20.07
C ASP A 395 -3.07 -20.95 18.66
N LEU A 396 -2.44 -21.85 17.89
CA LEU A 396 -2.83 -22.14 16.51
C LEU A 396 -4.24 -22.71 16.41
N LYS A 397 -4.66 -23.53 17.39
CA LYS A 397 -6.03 -24.07 17.46
C LYS A 397 -7.04 -22.94 17.64
N GLY A 398 -6.71 -21.98 18.51
CA GLY A 398 -7.44 -20.73 18.69
C GLY A 398 -7.65 -19.98 17.38
N ILE A 399 -6.52 -19.66 16.73
CA ILE A 399 -6.47 -18.92 15.48
C ILE A 399 -7.27 -19.62 14.37
N PHE A 400 -7.07 -20.91 14.17
CA PHE A 400 -7.78 -21.68 13.14
C PHE A 400 -9.30 -21.67 13.37
N LEU A 401 -9.76 -21.83 14.62
CA LEU A 401 -11.18 -21.74 14.94
C LEU A 401 -11.76 -20.36 14.58
N TYR A 402 -11.02 -19.28 14.82
CA TYR A 402 -11.50 -17.93 14.49
C TYR A 402 -11.61 -17.72 12.98
N PHE A 403 -10.63 -18.17 12.19
CA PHE A 403 -10.74 -18.17 10.73
C PHE A 403 -11.93 -19.00 10.24
N PHE A 404 -12.09 -20.21 10.79
CA PHE A 404 -13.20 -21.09 10.44
C PHE A 404 -14.56 -20.46 10.77
N ALA A 405 -14.71 -19.86 11.95
CA ALA A 405 -15.94 -19.17 12.33
C ALA A 405 -16.26 -17.99 11.40
N ALA A 406 -15.27 -17.15 11.08
CA ALA A 406 -15.45 -16.02 10.17
C ALA A 406 -15.83 -16.48 8.75
N PHE A 407 -15.16 -17.50 8.21
CA PHE A 407 -15.50 -18.05 6.89
C PHE A 407 -16.87 -18.73 6.88
N THR A 408 -17.28 -19.36 7.98
CA THR A 408 -18.61 -19.94 8.10
C THR A 408 -19.67 -18.84 8.04
N PHE A 409 -19.54 -17.76 8.81
CA PHE A 409 -20.48 -16.64 8.75
C PHE A 409 -20.55 -15.99 7.36
N TYR A 410 -19.40 -15.85 6.70
CA TYR A 410 -19.34 -15.34 5.33
C TYR A 410 -20.04 -16.29 4.33
N ALA A 411 -19.77 -17.59 4.39
CA ALA A 411 -20.39 -18.58 3.51
C ALA A 411 -21.92 -18.63 3.70
N VAL A 412 -22.39 -18.58 4.95
CA VAL A 412 -23.81 -18.50 5.27
C VAL A 412 -24.43 -17.21 4.71
N ASN A 413 -23.76 -16.06 4.83
CA ASN A 413 -24.24 -14.81 4.26
C ASN A 413 -24.40 -14.88 2.72
N ILE A 414 -23.46 -15.51 2.00
CA ILE A 414 -23.59 -15.71 0.55
C ILE A 414 -24.84 -16.52 0.22
N TYR A 415 -25.13 -17.58 1.00
CA TYR A 415 -26.30 -18.44 0.78
C TYR A 415 -27.63 -17.70 0.99
N PHE A 416 -27.71 -16.82 1.99
CA PHE A 416 -28.92 -16.05 2.31
C PHE A 416 -29.05 -14.71 1.54
N LYS A 417 -28.15 -14.43 0.60
CA LYS A 417 -28.05 -13.12 -0.07
C LYS A 417 -29.32 -12.72 -0.83
N GLU A 418 -30.08 -13.68 -1.34
CA GLU A 418 -31.35 -13.44 -2.05
C GLU A 418 -32.48 -12.87 -1.16
N SER A 419 -32.35 -12.98 0.17
CA SER A 419 -33.36 -12.50 1.13
C SER A 419 -33.13 -11.04 1.57
N TYR A 420 -33.46 -10.08 0.69
CA TYR A 420 -33.09 -8.66 0.85
C TYR A 420 -33.57 -7.98 2.16
N ARG A 421 -34.71 -8.38 2.73
CA ARG A 421 -35.30 -7.73 3.93
C ARG A 421 -34.62 -8.13 5.23
N ILE A 422 -34.16 -9.38 5.34
CA ILE A 422 -33.65 -9.96 6.59
C ILE A 422 -32.12 -9.85 6.67
N LEU A 423 -31.46 -9.72 5.50
CA LEU A 423 -30.01 -9.78 5.38
C LEU A 423 -29.25 -8.76 6.25
N PRO A 424 -29.63 -7.47 6.36
CA PRO A 424 -28.91 -6.52 7.20
C PRO A 424 -28.96 -6.86 8.70
N ILE A 425 -30.12 -7.35 9.17
CA ILE A 425 -30.31 -7.79 10.56
C ILE A 425 -29.46 -9.04 10.82
N LEU A 426 -29.49 -10.00 9.90
CA LEU A 426 -28.67 -11.22 9.97
C LEU A 426 -27.17 -10.90 9.99
N ASN A 427 -26.72 -9.95 9.17
CA ASN A 427 -25.33 -9.50 9.12
C ASN A 427 -24.88 -8.89 10.45
N PHE A 428 -25.72 -8.05 11.04
CA PHE A 428 -25.45 -7.49 12.37
C PHE A 428 -25.37 -8.60 13.42
N LEU A 429 -26.29 -9.57 13.38
CA LEU A 429 -26.26 -10.73 14.28
C LEU A 429 -25.00 -11.59 14.10
N PHE A 430 -24.50 -11.78 12.87
CA PHE A 430 -23.26 -12.52 12.62
C PHE A 430 -22.03 -11.82 13.21
N ILE A 431 -21.90 -10.50 13.04
CA ILE A 431 -20.80 -9.75 13.66
C ILE A 431 -20.91 -9.80 15.18
N MET A 432 -22.09 -9.57 15.74
CA MET A 432 -22.29 -9.61 17.18
C MET A 432 -22.02 -11.01 17.75
N SER A 433 -22.42 -12.07 17.03
CA SER A 433 -22.14 -13.46 17.40
C SER A 433 -20.65 -13.76 17.36
N PHE A 434 -19.95 -13.29 16.33
CA PHE A 434 -18.49 -13.44 16.21
C PHE A 434 -17.76 -12.73 17.37
N VAL A 435 -18.13 -11.49 17.66
CA VAL A 435 -17.57 -10.72 18.79
C VAL A 435 -17.92 -11.36 20.14
N PHE A 436 -19.13 -11.89 20.29
CA PHE A 436 -19.55 -12.57 21.52
C PHE A 436 -18.78 -13.89 21.75
N LEU A 437 -18.62 -14.71 20.71
CA LEU A 437 -17.80 -15.93 20.75
C LEU A 437 -16.38 -15.62 21.20
N PHE A 438 -15.83 -14.50 20.70
CA PHE A 438 -14.52 -14.00 21.09
C PHE A 438 -14.45 -13.59 22.56
N ILE A 439 -15.37 -12.73 23.03
CA ILE A 439 -15.39 -12.26 24.42
C ILE A 439 -15.52 -13.44 25.40
N LYS A 440 -16.40 -14.39 25.09
CA LYS A 440 -16.65 -15.57 25.94
C LYS A 440 -15.42 -16.49 25.99
N ARG A 441 -14.77 -16.74 24.85
CA ARG A 441 -13.63 -17.66 24.78
C ARG A 441 -12.35 -17.09 25.39
N GLU A 442 -12.08 -15.80 25.20
CA GLU A 442 -10.89 -15.15 25.75
C GLU A 442 -11.14 -14.56 27.15
N GLN A 443 -12.32 -14.80 27.75
CA GLN A 443 -12.71 -14.33 29.09
C GLN A 443 -12.46 -12.84 29.31
N ILE A 444 -12.78 -12.02 28.30
CA ILE A 444 -12.48 -10.60 28.33
C ILE A 444 -13.46 -9.89 29.26
N ASN A 445 -12.92 -9.24 30.28
CA ASN A 445 -13.74 -8.45 31.19
C ASN A 445 -14.13 -7.11 30.54
N ILE A 446 -15.31 -7.07 29.91
CA ILE A 446 -15.85 -5.90 29.20
C ILE A 446 -15.85 -4.64 30.09
N LYS A 447 -16.16 -4.79 31.39
CA LYS A 447 -16.19 -3.66 32.34
C LYS A 447 -14.81 -3.02 32.50
N SER A 448 -13.74 -3.81 32.54
CA SER A 448 -12.37 -3.28 32.60
C SER A 448 -11.96 -2.58 31.30
N LEU A 449 -12.40 -3.09 30.15
CA LEU A 449 -12.10 -2.50 28.84
C LEU A 449 -12.77 -1.12 28.72
N ALA A 450 -14.06 -1.03 29.03
CA ALA A 450 -14.82 0.22 29.01
C ALA A 450 -14.21 1.27 29.96
N LYS A 451 -13.83 0.86 31.18
CA LYS A 451 -13.18 1.76 32.15
C LYS A 451 -11.82 2.28 31.69
N SER A 452 -11.09 1.50 30.88
CA SER A 452 -9.80 1.92 30.30
C SER A 452 -9.94 2.89 29.13
N LEU A 453 -11.04 2.80 28.37
CA LEU A 453 -11.36 3.71 27.26
C LEU A 453 -11.85 5.07 27.76
N ILE A 454 -12.53 5.12 28.91
CA ILE A 454 -13.05 6.36 29.53
C ILE A 454 -11.95 7.12 30.31
N ARG A 455 -10.88 6.42 30.74
CA ARG A 455 -9.76 7.01 31.50
C ARG A 455 -8.60 7.53 30.63
N ARG A 456 -8.65 7.33 29.32
CA ARG A 456 -7.73 7.91 28.34
C ARG A 456 -8.46 9.00 27.58
#